data_AF-A0A6I9XPG4-F1
#
_entry.id   AF-A0A6I9XPG4-F1
#
_cell.length_a   1.000
_cell.length_b   1.000
_cell.length_c   1.000
_cell.angle_alpha   90.00
_cell.angle_beta   90.00
_cell.angle_gamma   90.00
#
_symmetry.space_group_name_H-M   'P 1'
#
loop_
_entity.id
_entity.type
_entity.pdbx_description
1 polymer ?
#
loop_
_entity_poly.entity_id
_entity_poly.type
_entity_poly.pdbx_seq_one_letter_code
_entity_poly.pdbx_strand_id
1 'polypeptide(L)'
;MPLVRSLSVTSLNGLPQWDGEDLPVEDLLLFEVSWEVTNKVGGICTVIQTKAKTTLDEWGENYFLLGPYFEHNVKTQVELCEPPNAAVKKAMDVIKANGYQVHFGRWLIEGSPYVVLFDIASAAWNLDRWKGEFWEASHIGIPYHDREANDALIFGSLTAWFLKEVLCLGLASSSLFLTARVHLGSSSPLGLR
;
A
#
# COMPACT_ATOMS: atom_id res chain seq x y z
N MET A 1 20.35 25.19 10.17
CA MET A 1 20.25 25.28 8.70
C MET A 1 19.25 24.23 8.27
N PRO A 2 18.14 24.57 7.58
CA PRO A 2 17.26 23.54 7.05
C PRO A 2 18.00 22.89 5.88
N LEU A 3 18.15 21.57 5.94
CA LEU A 3 18.68 20.78 4.82
C LEU A 3 17.73 20.98 3.63
N VAL A 4 18.26 21.44 2.50
CA VAL A 4 17.58 21.41 1.20
C VAL A 4 17.37 19.95 0.85
N ARG A 5 16.10 19.53 0.71
CA ARG A 5 15.72 18.11 0.65
C ARG A 5 15.54 17.69 -0.80
N SER A 6 16.51 16.99 -1.36
CA SER A 6 16.36 16.31 -2.65
C SER A 6 15.57 15.01 -2.44
N LEU A 7 14.34 14.95 -2.97
CA LEU A 7 13.62 13.69 -3.13
C LEU A 7 14.24 12.90 -4.30
N SER A 8 15.21 12.04 -4.00
CA SER A 8 15.71 11.08 -4.99
C SER A 8 14.82 9.83 -5.00
N VAL A 9 13.94 9.75 -6.00
CA VAL A 9 13.25 8.51 -6.38
C VAL A 9 14.00 7.95 -7.59
N THR A 10 14.85 6.94 -7.37
CA THR A 10 15.44 6.17 -8.48
C THR A 10 15.54 4.70 -8.14
N SER A 11 14.62 3.91 -8.71
CA SER A 11 14.88 2.53 -9.17
C SER A 11 13.91 2.13 -10.28
N LEU A 12 13.64 3.02 -11.23
CA LEU A 12 12.99 2.68 -12.51
C LEU A 12 13.53 3.63 -13.58
N ASN A 13 14.50 3.17 -14.39
CA ASN A 13 15.01 3.96 -15.51
C ASN A 13 13.88 4.14 -16.54
N GLY A 14 13.46 5.38 -16.80
CA GLY A 14 12.54 5.72 -17.89
C GLY A 14 11.27 6.48 -17.51
N LEU A 15 11.01 6.76 -16.23
CA LEU A 15 9.95 7.70 -15.84
C LEU A 15 10.48 9.15 -15.94
N PRO A 16 9.64 10.12 -16.34
CA PRO A 16 10.04 11.52 -16.37
C PRO A 16 10.51 11.92 -14.97
N GLN A 17 11.73 12.44 -14.91
CA GLN A 17 12.30 13.05 -13.72
C GLN A 17 11.40 14.24 -13.38
N TRP A 18 10.70 14.18 -12.25
CA TRP A 18 9.95 15.33 -11.76
C TRP A 18 10.94 16.39 -11.31
N ASP A 19 11.38 17.22 -12.25
CA ASP A 19 12.10 18.48 -11.99
C ASP A 19 11.11 19.57 -11.53
N GLY A 20 10.17 19.20 -10.65
CA GLY A 20 9.12 20.07 -10.12
C GLY A 20 9.49 20.53 -8.71
N GLU A 21 9.30 21.82 -8.44
CA GLU A 21 9.49 22.50 -7.16
C GLU A 21 9.14 21.60 -5.95
N ASP A 22 9.96 21.65 -4.90
CA ASP A 22 9.80 20.89 -3.65
C ASP A 22 8.38 21.04 -3.09
N LEU A 23 7.48 20.09 -3.43
CA LEU A 23 6.15 20.03 -2.84
C LEU A 23 6.33 19.80 -1.32
N PRO A 24 5.69 20.61 -0.46
CA PRO A 24 5.83 20.42 0.98
C PRO A 24 5.29 19.05 1.36
N VAL A 25 6.05 18.30 2.17
CA VAL A 25 5.67 16.96 2.65
C VAL A 25 4.29 16.96 3.33
N GLU A 26 3.89 18.10 3.88
CA GLU A 26 2.58 18.33 4.52
C GLU A 26 1.40 18.09 3.55
N ASP A 27 1.59 18.33 2.25
CA ASP A 27 0.60 18.15 1.19
C ASP A 27 0.71 16.78 0.48
N LEU A 28 1.68 15.95 0.86
CA LEU A 28 1.96 14.65 0.26
C LEU A 28 1.62 13.50 1.19
N LEU A 29 1.01 12.43 0.66
CA LEU A 29 0.92 11.14 1.35
C LEU A 29 1.90 10.14 0.74
N LEU A 30 2.63 9.45 1.60
CA LEU A 30 3.51 8.33 1.22
C LEU A 30 2.86 7.02 1.63
N PHE A 31 2.62 6.17 0.63
CA PHE A 31 2.17 4.81 0.79
C PHE A 31 3.28 3.84 0.41
N GLU A 32 3.64 2.90 1.29
CA GLU A 32 4.49 1.77 0.92
C GLU A 32 3.71 0.47 1.00
N VAL A 33 3.67 -0.23 -0.13
CA VAL A 33 2.87 -1.43 -0.33
C VAL A 33 3.80 -2.64 -0.33
N SER A 34 3.46 -3.66 0.46
CA SER A 34 4.15 -4.94 0.41
C SER A 34 3.29 -6.06 0.99
N TRP A 35 3.44 -7.25 0.42
CA TRP A 35 2.89 -8.48 0.98
C TRP A 35 3.42 -8.78 2.40
N GLU A 36 4.60 -8.26 2.71
CA GLU A 36 5.29 -8.52 3.98
C GLU A 36 5.04 -7.47 5.07
N VAL A 37 4.18 -6.47 4.82
CA VAL A 37 3.69 -5.55 5.87
C VAL A 37 2.90 -6.36 6.89
N THR A 38 3.36 -6.37 8.15
CA THR A 38 2.80 -7.20 9.25
C THR A 38 2.84 -8.71 9.00
N ASN A 39 3.58 -9.18 7.99
CA ASN A 39 3.61 -10.58 7.58
C ASN A 39 5.04 -11.01 7.23
N LYS A 40 5.75 -11.61 8.18
CA LYS A 40 7.13 -12.02 7.97
C LYS A 40 7.23 -13.32 7.18
N VAL A 41 7.44 -13.21 5.87
CA VAL A 41 7.66 -14.35 4.95
C VAL A 41 9.13 -14.46 4.54
N GLY A 42 9.82 -13.32 4.38
CA GLY A 42 11.19 -13.26 3.90
C GLY A 42 11.96 -12.06 4.43
N GLY A 43 12.85 -11.53 3.58
CA GLY A 43 13.73 -10.42 3.95
C GLY A 43 13.04 -9.05 3.91
N ILE A 44 11.94 -8.89 3.17
CA ILE A 44 11.32 -7.58 2.96
C ILE A 44 10.68 -7.06 4.22
N CYS A 45 10.06 -7.93 5.03
CA CYS A 45 9.54 -7.54 6.33
C CYS A 45 10.63 -6.85 7.17
N THR A 46 11.84 -7.42 7.20
CA THR A 46 12.99 -6.85 7.91
C THR A 46 13.41 -5.51 7.31
N VAL A 47 13.50 -5.40 5.98
CA VAL A 47 13.86 -4.15 5.30
C VAL A 47 12.89 -3.03 5.67
N ILE A 48 11.57 -3.30 5.59
CA ILE A 48 10.54 -2.31 5.94
C ILE A 48 10.67 -1.93 7.43
N GLN A 49 10.82 -2.92 8.32
CA GLN A 49 10.98 -2.66 9.75
C GLN A 49 12.19 -1.77 10.07
N THR A 50 13.35 -2.04 9.46
CA THR A 50 14.57 -1.26 9.70
C THR A 50 14.51 0.16 9.12
N LYS A 51 13.68 0.39 8.10
CA LYS A 51 13.52 1.69 7.43
C LYS A 51 12.37 2.52 8.00
N ALA A 52 11.41 1.88 8.66
CA ALA A 52 10.18 2.51 9.12
C ALA A 52 10.44 3.74 9.98
N LYS A 53 11.37 3.65 10.94
CA LYS A 53 11.71 4.77 11.83
C LYS A 53 12.25 5.99 11.07
N THR A 54 13.22 5.78 10.19
CA THR A 54 13.81 6.87 9.38
C THR A 54 12.76 7.48 8.45
N THR A 55 11.91 6.66 7.83
CA THR A 55 10.84 7.15 6.94
C THR A 55 9.81 7.96 7.73
N LEU A 56 9.45 7.53 8.93
CA LEU A 56 8.54 8.26 9.81
C LEU A 56 9.15 9.57 10.30
N ASP A 57 10.46 9.63 10.57
CA ASP A 57 11.14 10.88 10.94
C ASP A 57 11.10 11.92 9.81
N GLU A 58 11.02 11.46 8.56
CA GLU A 58 10.90 12.32 7.37
C GLU A 58 9.45 12.71 7.04
N TRP A 59 8.51 11.77 7.15
CA TRP A 59 7.13 11.89 6.64
C TRP A 59 6.06 12.05 7.73
N GLY A 60 6.38 11.76 8.99
CA GLY A 60 5.47 11.88 10.12
C GLY A 60 4.16 11.09 9.91
N GLU A 61 3.03 11.76 10.12
CA GLU A 61 1.69 11.17 10.00
C GLU A 61 1.22 10.95 8.55
N ASN A 62 2.01 11.40 7.57
CA ASN A 62 1.72 11.20 6.15
C ASN A 62 2.28 9.87 5.60
N TYR A 63 2.93 9.05 6.44
CA TYR A 63 3.47 7.75 6.07
C TYR A 63 2.53 6.60 6.45
N PHE A 64 2.17 5.80 5.44
CA PHE A 64 1.27 4.66 5.57
C PHE A 64 1.86 3.42 4.90
N LEU A 65 1.70 2.28 5.55
CA LEU A 65 2.06 0.97 5.04
C LEU A 65 0.81 0.20 4.61
N LEU A 66 0.81 -0.44 3.45
CA LEU A 66 -0.30 -1.25 2.95
C LEU A 66 0.12 -2.71 2.88
N GLY A 67 -0.73 -3.59 3.41
CA GLY A 67 -0.50 -5.03 3.40
C GLY A 67 -1.77 -5.86 3.41
N PRO A 68 -1.65 -7.18 3.21
CA PRO A 68 -2.73 -8.12 3.47
C PRO A 68 -3.01 -8.24 4.98
N TYR A 69 -4.27 -8.44 5.34
CA TYR A 69 -4.70 -8.71 6.71
C TYR A 69 -4.52 -10.20 7.03
N PHE A 70 -3.77 -10.49 8.11
CA PHE A 70 -3.67 -11.82 8.69
C PHE A 70 -4.01 -11.76 10.18
N GLU A 71 -5.16 -12.33 10.56
CA GLU A 71 -5.73 -12.20 11.92
C GLU A 71 -4.72 -12.51 13.03
N HIS A 72 -3.95 -13.60 12.88
CA HIS A 72 -2.95 -14.03 13.87
C HIS A 72 -1.81 -13.02 14.04
N ASN A 73 -1.36 -12.39 12.96
CA ASN A 73 -0.31 -11.39 12.99
C ASN A 73 -0.83 -10.06 13.56
N VAL A 74 -2.03 -9.64 13.15
CA VAL A 74 -2.64 -8.39 13.63
C VAL A 74 -2.84 -8.43 15.13
N LYS A 75 -3.34 -9.54 15.69
CA LYS A 75 -3.55 -9.69 17.15
C LYS A 75 -2.29 -9.47 17.98
N THR A 76 -1.11 -9.72 17.43
CA THR A 76 0.16 -9.67 18.16
C THR A 76 1.04 -8.48 17.79
N GLN A 77 0.87 -7.93 16.59
CA GLN A 77 1.77 -6.93 16.03
C GLN A 77 1.08 -5.60 15.73
N VAL A 78 -0.23 -5.50 15.82
CA VAL A 78 -0.94 -4.28 15.40
C VAL A 78 -1.87 -3.80 16.49
N GLU A 79 -1.73 -2.52 16.84
CA GLU A 79 -2.72 -1.82 17.65
C GLU A 79 -3.76 -1.19 16.71
N LEU A 80 -4.98 -1.73 16.73
CA LEU A 80 -6.07 -1.21 15.90
C LEU A 80 -6.52 0.16 16.40
N CYS A 81 -6.68 1.11 15.47
CA CYS A 81 -7.14 2.46 15.77
C CYS A 81 -7.90 3.06 14.59
N GLU A 82 -8.39 4.29 14.74
CA GLU A 82 -9.06 5.02 13.67
C GLU A 82 -8.05 5.84 12.84
N PRO A 83 -8.20 5.89 11.51
CA PRO A 83 -7.34 6.71 10.65
C PRO A 83 -7.53 8.21 10.95
N PRO A 84 -6.45 8.95 11.26
CA PRO A 84 -6.55 10.40 11.51
C PRO A 84 -6.82 11.18 10.21
N ASN A 85 -6.31 10.69 9.08
CA ASN A 85 -6.48 11.34 7.79
C ASN A 85 -7.88 11.07 7.23
N ALA A 86 -8.63 12.13 6.95
CA ALA A 86 -10.02 12.05 6.50
C ALA A 86 -10.18 11.39 5.12
N ALA A 87 -9.22 11.57 4.20
CA ALA A 87 -9.25 10.94 2.89
C ALA A 87 -9.03 9.43 3.00
N VAL A 88 -8.05 9.01 3.82
CA VAL A 88 -7.81 7.59 4.14
C VAL A 88 -9.05 6.96 4.79
N LYS A 89 -9.64 7.64 5.77
CA LYS A 89 -10.86 7.17 6.45
C LYS A 89 -12.01 6.94 5.47
N LYS A 90 -12.32 7.94 4.66
CA LYS A 90 -13.41 7.86 3.66
C LYS A 90 -13.14 6.79 2.61
N ALA A 91 -11.89 6.63 2.15
CA ALA A 91 -11.52 5.57 1.21
C ALA A 91 -11.76 4.18 1.82
N MET A 92 -11.42 3.97 3.09
CA MET A 92 -11.74 2.74 3.81
C MET A 92 -13.26 2.52 3.93
N ASP A 93 -14.02 3.58 4.22
CA ASP A 93 -15.48 3.48 4.34
C ASP A 93 -16.15 3.10 3.02
N VAL A 94 -15.67 3.62 1.88
CA VAL A 94 -16.13 3.23 0.54
C VAL A 94 -15.88 1.75 0.29
N ILE A 95 -14.69 1.24 0.60
CA ILE A 95 -14.35 -0.17 0.45
C ILE A 95 -15.27 -1.05 1.32
N LYS A 96 -15.47 -0.66 2.59
CA LYS A 96 -16.37 -1.37 3.52
C LYS A 96 -17.82 -1.37 3.04
N ALA A 97 -18.31 -0.26 2.51
CA ALA A 97 -19.66 -0.13 1.99
C ALA A 97 -19.93 -1.06 0.79
N ASN A 98 -18.88 -1.49 0.08
CA ASN A 98 -18.97 -2.43 -1.03
C ASN A 98 -18.79 -3.91 -0.60
N GLY A 99 -18.77 -4.18 0.71
CA GLY A 99 -18.75 -5.55 1.25
C GLY A 99 -17.36 -6.15 1.46
N TYR A 100 -16.29 -5.36 1.30
CA TYR A 100 -14.92 -5.78 1.56
C TYR A 100 -14.46 -5.37 2.97
N GLN A 101 -13.50 -6.10 3.54
CA GLN A 101 -12.96 -5.77 4.86
C GLN A 101 -11.57 -5.14 4.76
N VAL A 102 -11.39 -4.03 5.47
CA VAL A 102 -10.13 -3.30 5.58
C VAL A 102 -9.97 -2.76 6.99
N HIS A 103 -8.76 -2.89 7.54
CA HIS A 103 -8.41 -2.56 8.91
C HIS A 103 -7.35 -1.47 8.95
N PHE A 104 -7.39 -0.62 9.98
CA PHE A 104 -6.40 0.41 10.23
C PHE A 104 -5.77 0.20 11.60
N GLY A 105 -4.50 0.53 11.72
CA GLY A 105 -3.80 0.45 12.99
C GLY A 105 -2.40 1.02 12.95
N ARG A 106 -1.67 0.75 14.02
CA ARG A 106 -0.25 1.06 14.20
C ARG A 106 0.53 -0.24 14.29
N TRP A 107 1.56 -0.41 13.46
CA TRP A 107 2.43 -1.58 13.54
C TRP A 107 3.38 -1.43 14.74
N LEU A 108 3.36 -2.40 15.66
CA LEU A 108 4.15 -2.43 16.90
C LEU A 108 5.64 -2.74 16.64
N ILE A 109 6.27 -1.87 15.85
CA ILE A 109 7.70 -1.85 15.54
C ILE A 109 8.26 -0.46 15.88
N GLU A 110 9.57 -0.25 15.70
CA GLU A 110 10.18 1.04 15.94
C GLU A 110 9.56 2.14 15.06
N GLY A 111 9.16 3.26 15.68
CA GLY A 111 8.45 4.36 15.02
C GLY A 111 6.93 4.21 14.96
N SER A 112 6.39 3.00 15.18
CA SER A 112 4.94 2.76 15.19
C SER A 112 4.22 3.31 13.94
N PRO A 113 4.59 2.93 12.70
CA PRO A 113 3.98 3.48 11.49
C PRO A 113 2.50 3.07 11.34
N TYR A 114 1.73 3.89 10.62
CA TYR A 114 0.34 3.55 10.28
C TYR A 114 0.29 2.41 9.27
N VAL A 115 -0.66 1.49 9.45
CA VAL A 115 -0.94 0.38 8.53
C VAL A 115 -2.40 0.39 8.06
N VAL A 116 -2.61 0.09 6.78
CA VAL A 116 -3.89 -0.25 6.16
C VAL A 116 -3.81 -1.70 5.69
N LEU A 117 -4.65 -2.56 6.25
CA LEU A 117 -4.60 -4.01 6.04
C LEU A 117 -5.87 -4.51 5.37
N PHE A 118 -5.73 -5.12 4.20
CA PHE A 118 -6.86 -5.61 3.40
C PHE A 118 -7.12 -7.10 3.64
N ASP A 119 -8.34 -7.46 4.02
CA ASP A 119 -8.74 -8.86 4.11
C ASP A 119 -9.05 -9.39 2.70
N ILE A 120 -8.08 -10.07 2.12
CA ILE A 120 -8.19 -10.69 0.79
C ILE A 120 -9.25 -11.80 0.75
N ALA A 121 -9.53 -12.47 1.87
CA ALA A 121 -10.52 -13.54 1.91
C ALA A 121 -11.93 -12.96 1.71
N SER A 122 -12.20 -11.77 2.27
CA SER A 122 -13.45 -11.03 2.05
C SER A 122 -13.69 -10.66 0.58
N ALA A 123 -12.64 -10.65 -0.25
CA ALA A 123 -12.67 -10.23 -1.63
C ALA A 123 -12.57 -11.37 -2.66
N ALA A 124 -12.33 -12.60 -2.20
CA ALA A 124 -12.07 -13.75 -3.07
C ALA A 124 -13.21 -14.08 -4.04
N TRP A 125 -14.45 -13.74 -3.69
CA TRP A 125 -15.62 -13.93 -4.56
C TRP A 125 -15.55 -13.12 -5.86
N ASN A 126 -14.76 -12.05 -5.90
CA ASN A 126 -14.61 -11.16 -7.05
C ASN A 126 -13.39 -11.50 -7.92
N LEU A 127 -12.67 -12.59 -7.62
CA LEU A 127 -11.42 -12.98 -8.29
C LEU A 127 -11.59 -13.14 -9.81
N ASP A 128 -12.63 -13.83 -10.27
CA ASP A 128 -12.82 -14.09 -11.70
C ASP A 128 -13.02 -12.81 -12.50
N ARG A 129 -13.74 -11.84 -11.93
CA ARG A 129 -13.90 -10.51 -12.52
C ARG A 129 -12.55 -9.81 -12.64
N TRP A 130 -11.75 -9.79 -11.57
CA TRP A 130 -10.44 -9.16 -11.61
C TRP A 130 -9.45 -9.87 -12.53
N LYS A 131 -9.56 -11.19 -12.72
CA LYS A 131 -8.78 -11.91 -13.73
C LYS A 131 -9.13 -11.44 -15.14
N GLY A 132 -10.41 -11.23 -15.41
CA GLY A 132 -10.88 -10.64 -16.67
C GLY A 132 -10.30 -9.24 -16.87
N GLU A 133 -10.47 -8.35 -15.89
CA GLU A 133 -9.94 -6.98 -15.95
C GLU A 133 -8.40 -6.95 -16.13
N PHE A 134 -7.68 -7.85 -15.47
CA PHE A 134 -6.23 -7.98 -15.59
C PHE A 134 -5.81 -8.47 -16.98
N TRP A 135 -6.53 -9.45 -17.54
CA TRP A 135 -6.30 -9.92 -18.91
C TRP A 135 -6.53 -8.82 -19.94
N GLU A 136 -7.65 -8.09 -19.86
CA GLU A 136 -7.94 -6.99 -20.78
C GLU A 136 -6.88 -5.88 -20.72
N ALA A 137 -6.34 -5.61 -19.53
CA ALA A 137 -5.32 -4.58 -19.35
C ALA A 137 -3.92 -5.01 -19.80
N SER A 138 -3.54 -6.29 -19.63
CA SER A 138 -2.14 -6.74 -19.75
C SER A 138 -1.91 -7.87 -20.75
N HIS A 139 -2.96 -8.57 -21.16
CA HIS A 139 -2.91 -9.82 -21.92
C HIS A 139 -2.09 -10.93 -21.23
N ILE A 140 -2.01 -10.88 -19.90
CA ILE A 140 -1.36 -11.90 -19.06
C ILE A 140 -2.43 -12.69 -18.32
N GLY A 141 -2.41 -14.02 -18.49
CA GLY A 141 -3.34 -14.93 -17.80
C GLY A 141 -2.78 -15.40 -16.46
N ILE A 142 -3.65 -15.52 -15.45
CA ILE A 142 -3.31 -16.11 -14.15
C ILE A 142 -3.92 -17.52 -14.05
N PRO A 143 -3.09 -18.59 -13.97
CA PRO A 143 -3.58 -19.95 -13.84
C PRO A 143 -4.53 -20.12 -12.65
N TYR A 144 -5.58 -20.92 -12.81
CA TYR A 144 -6.59 -21.10 -11.76
C TYR A 144 -5.99 -21.66 -10.46
N HIS A 145 -5.08 -22.62 -10.56
CA HIS A 145 -4.48 -23.30 -9.41
C HIS A 145 -3.35 -22.53 -8.72
N ASP A 146 -2.91 -21.40 -9.28
CA ASP A 146 -1.86 -20.57 -8.69
C ASP A 146 -2.45 -19.67 -7.61
N ARG A 147 -2.43 -20.17 -6.37
CA ARG A 147 -2.98 -19.45 -5.22
C ARG A 147 -2.24 -18.14 -4.94
N GLU A 148 -0.92 -18.13 -5.06
CA GLU A 148 -0.13 -16.93 -4.79
C GLU A 148 -0.43 -15.83 -5.81
N ALA A 149 -0.55 -16.18 -7.09
CA ALA A 149 -0.95 -15.22 -8.11
C ALA A 149 -2.39 -14.72 -7.95
N ASN A 150 -3.31 -15.60 -7.55
CA ASN A 150 -4.69 -15.21 -7.25
C ASN A 150 -4.77 -14.22 -6.08
N ASP A 151 -4.07 -14.53 -4.99
CA ASP A 151 -4.06 -13.70 -3.79
C ASP A 151 -3.36 -12.35 -4.05
N ALA A 152 -2.26 -12.36 -4.81
CA ALA A 152 -1.57 -11.15 -5.24
C ALA A 152 -2.46 -10.26 -6.12
N LEU A 153 -3.27 -10.85 -7.01
CA LEU A 153 -4.23 -10.11 -7.83
C LEU A 153 -5.31 -9.46 -6.95
N ILE A 154 -5.89 -10.19 -6.01
CA ILE A 154 -6.91 -9.66 -5.08
C ILE A 154 -6.33 -8.49 -4.27
N PHE A 155 -5.16 -8.69 -3.66
CA PHE A 155 -4.48 -7.66 -2.89
C PHE A 155 -4.14 -6.43 -3.74
N GLY A 156 -3.62 -6.65 -4.95
CA GLY A 156 -3.30 -5.58 -5.90
C GLY A 156 -4.54 -4.78 -6.31
N SER A 157 -5.66 -5.45 -6.60
CA SER A 157 -6.92 -4.80 -6.98
C SER A 157 -7.52 -3.98 -5.83
N LEU A 158 -7.53 -4.51 -4.60
CA LEU A 158 -7.98 -3.75 -3.42
C LEU A 158 -7.09 -2.54 -3.16
N THR A 159 -5.77 -2.71 -3.28
CA THR A 159 -4.80 -1.62 -3.11
C THR A 159 -5.00 -0.54 -4.16
N ALA A 160 -5.11 -0.91 -5.44
CA ALA A 160 -5.34 0.04 -6.53
C ALA A 160 -6.64 0.82 -6.35
N TRP A 161 -7.71 0.13 -5.93
CA TRP A 161 -8.98 0.79 -5.62
C TRP A 161 -8.85 1.74 -4.43
N PHE A 162 -8.25 1.31 -3.33
CA PHE A 162 -8.02 2.18 -2.18
C PHE A 162 -7.27 3.47 -2.56
N LEU A 163 -6.16 3.35 -3.30
CA LEU A 163 -5.36 4.49 -3.73
C LEU A 163 -6.16 5.41 -4.66
N LYS A 164 -7.00 4.85 -5.54
CA LYS A 164 -7.92 5.63 -6.39
C LYS A 164 -8.89 6.44 -5.54
N GLU A 165 -9.52 5.83 -4.53
CA GLU A 165 -10.47 6.55 -3.65
C GLU A 165 -9.77 7.66 -2.86
N VAL A 166 -8.57 7.40 -2.31
CA VAL A 166 -7.77 8.43 -1.63
C VAL A 166 -7.45 9.60 -2.58
N LEU A 167 -7.04 9.31 -3.82
CA LEU A 167 -6.72 10.32 -4.82
C LEU A 167 -7.95 11.15 -5.20
N CYS A 168 -9.08 10.50 -5.51
CA CYS A 168 -10.33 11.20 -5.86
C CYS A 168 -10.79 12.14 -4.74
N LEU A 169 -10.67 11.72 -3.49
CA LEU A 169 -11.02 12.52 -2.31
C LEU A 169 -10.00 13.63 -2.03
N GLY A 170 -8.73 13.40 -2.34
CA GLY A 170 -7.65 14.37 -2.21
C GLY A 170 -7.71 15.51 -3.22
N LEU A 171 -8.05 15.21 -4.48
CA LEU A 171 -8.23 16.21 -5.53
C LEU A 171 -9.40 17.17 -5.25
N ALA A 172 -10.41 16.71 -4.51
CA ALA A 172 -11.50 17.57 -4.03
C ALA A 172 -11.05 18.59 -2.98
N SER A 173 -9.88 18.40 -2.35
CA SER A 173 -9.30 19.29 -1.34
C SER A 173 -8.12 20.14 -1.87
N SER A 174 -7.91 20.17 -3.19
CA SER A 174 -7.00 21.05 -3.95
C SER A 174 -5.48 20.92 -3.77
N SER A 175 -4.94 20.08 -2.88
CA SER A 175 -3.47 19.98 -2.71
C SER A 175 -2.90 18.58 -2.46
N LEU A 176 -3.68 17.49 -2.50
CA LEU A 176 -3.15 16.17 -2.15
C LEU A 176 -2.35 15.51 -3.30
N PHE A 177 -1.08 15.25 -3.06
CA PHE A 177 -0.24 14.45 -3.96
C PHE A 177 0.07 13.08 -3.32
N LEU A 178 0.10 12.03 -4.15
CA LEU A 178 0.23 10.63 -3.69
C LEU A 178 1.52 10.01 -4.24
N THR A 179 2.36 9.49 -3.34
CA THR A 179 3.52 8.66 -3.70
C THR A 179 3.28 7.23 -3.21
N ALA A 180 3.36 6.24 -4.10
CA ALA A 180 3.27 4.82 -3.76
C ALA A 180 4.57 4.08 -4.12
N ARG A 181 5.15 3.34 -3.17
CA ARG A 181 6.29 2.43 -3.43
C ARG A 181 5.87 0.99 -3.21
N VAL A 182 6.04 0.14 -4.21
CA VAL A 182 5.68 -1.28 -4.14
C VAL A 182 6.95 -2.12 -3.96
N HIS A 183 6.96 -2.97 -2.92
CA HIS A 183 8.04 -3.92 -2.69
C HIS A 183 7.56 -5.32 -3.07
N LEU A 184 8.23 -5.93 -4.06
CA LEU A 184 7.94 -7.29 -4.51
C LEU A 184 8.98 -8.25 -3.93
N GLY A 185 8.49 -9.31 -3.27
CA GLY A 185 9.32 -10.44 -2.83
C GLY A 185 9.68 -11.32 -4.02
N SER A 186 10.80 -12.04 -3.91
CA SER A 186 11.16 -13.08 -4.88
C SER A 186 10.19 -14.26 -4.90
N SER A 187 9.19 -14.29 -4.00
CA SER A 187 8.07 -15.24 -4.06
C SER A 187 6.90 -14.72 -4.91
N SER A 188 6.79 -13.41 -5.18
CA SER A 188 5.72 -12.88 -6.04
C SER A 188 5.79 -13.44 -7.48
N PRO A 189 4.66 -13.74 -8.15
CA PRO A 189 4.61 -14.59 -9.35
C PRO A 189 5.21 -13.97 -10.62
N LEU A 190 5.75 -12.76 -10.55
CA LEU A 190 6.46 -12.12 -11.65
C LEU A 190 7.91 -12.59 -11.76
N GLY A 191 8.18 -13.84 -11.38
CA GLY A 191 9.39 -14.58 -11.69
C GLY A 191 9.53 -14.82 -13.19
N LEU A 192 9.69 -13.74 -13.95
CA LEU A 192 10.33 -13.76 -15.25
C LEU A 192 11.80 -14.14 -15.00
N ARG A 193 12.08 -15.43 -15.09
CA ARG A 193 13.40 -15.92 -15.52
C ARG A 193 13.40 -16.04 -17.04
#